data_AF-A0A965UCN1-F1
#
_entry.id   AF-A0A965UCN1-F1
#
_cell.length_a   1.000
_cell.length_b   1.000
_cell.length_c   1.000
_cell.angle_alpha   90.00
_cell.angle_beta   90.00
_cell.angle_gamma   90.00
#
_symmetry.space_group_name_H-M   'P 1'
#
loop_
_entity.id
_entity.type
_entity.pdbx_description
1 polymer ?
#
loop_
_entity_poly.entity_id
_entity_poly.type
_entity_poly.pdbx_seq_one_letter_code
_entity_poly.pdbx_strand_id
1 'polypeptide(L)'
;MQKKSSTIIIFLLLIITGILLYNTFIQKNDVKTGNVTKKTTNKPSVITTDNQEIDKLTREEVVVPYVKENGRLPDYYITKRQARQHGWIASEGNLCDVLPGRAIGGDIFTNREKRLPARKGRTYYEADLNYSCGNRNADRMVFSDDGLIFVTHDHYKTFEKQ
;
A
#
# COMPACT_ATOMS: atom_id res chain seq x y z
N MET A 1 -27.60 -42.86 -38.71
CA MET A 1 -26.52 -42.01 -39.29
C MET A 1 -26.59 -40.62 -38.66
N GLN A 2 -25.42 -40.07 -38.32
CA GLN A 2 -25.08 -38.91 -37.47
C GLN A 2 -26.03 -37.68 -37.46
N LYS A 3 -26.48 -37.25 -36.27
CA LYS A 3 -26.96 -35.86 -36.00
C LYS A 3 -26.44 -35.24 -34.69
N LYS A 4 -25.42 -35.85 -34.04
CA LYS A 4 -24.83 -35.34 -32.80
C LYS A 4 -23.58 -34.45 -33.00
N SER A 5 -23.00 -34.41 -34.21
CA SER A 5 -21.81 -33.58 -34.46
C SER A 5 -22.15 -32.11 -34.76
N SER A 6 -23.33 -31.81 -35.32
CA SER A 6 -23.69 -30.43 -35.68
C SER A 6 -23.78 -29.49 -34.48
N THR A 7 -24.29 -29.93 -33.33
CA THR A 7 -24.34 -29.10 -32.11
C THR A 7 -22.95 -28.85 -31.53
N ILE A 8 -22.07 -29.86 -31.54
CA ILE A 8 -20.69 -29.73 -31.08
C ILE A 8 -19.89 -28.76 -31.97
N ILE A 9 -20.11 -28.82 -33.29
CA ILE A 9 -19.47 -27.91 -34.25
C ILE A 9 -19.94 -26.46 -34.02
N ILE A 10 -21.22 -26.24 -33.71
CA ILE A 10 -21.75 -24.90 -33.39
C ILE A 10 -21.14 -24.35 -32.10
N PHE A 11 -21.01 -25.17 -31.04
CA PHE A 11 -20.35 -24.73 -29.80
C PHE A 11 -18.86 -24.42 -30.00
N LEU A 12 -18.15 -25.22 -30.80
CA LEU A 12 -16.74 -24.96 -31.14
C LEU A 12 -16.59 -23.67 -31.95
N LEU A 13 -17.49 -23.40 -32.90
CA LEU A 13 -17.48 -22.15 -33.67
C LEU A 13 -17.72 -20.93 -32.77
N LEU A 14 -18.66 -21.00 -31.81
CA LEU A 14 -18.93 -19.89 -30.89
C LEU A 14 -17.72 -19.59 -29.99
N ILE A 15 -17.04 -20.61 -29.47
CA ILE A 15 -15.83 -20.44 -28.64
C ILE A 15 -14.69 -19.82 -29.46
N ILE A 16 -14.46 -20.30 -30.69
CA ILE A 16 -13.43 -19.75 -31.58
C ILE A 16 -13.74 -18.28 -31.95
N THR A 17 -15.00 -17.95 -32.27
CA THR A 17 -15.38 -16.56 -32.55
C THR A 17 -15.23 -15.66 -31.33
N GLY A 18 -15.54 -16.15 -30.11
CA GLY A 18 -15.33 -15.42 -28.87
C GLY A 18 -13.86 -15.11 -28.59
N ILE A 19 -12.96 -16.08 -28.82
CA ILE A 19 -11.50 -15.90 -28.67
C ILE A 19 -10.96 -14.91 -29.71
N LEU A 20 -11.41 -14.99 -30.98
CA LEU A 20 -11.01 -14.05 -32.01
C LEU A 20 -11.46 -12.62 -31.69
N LEU A 21 -12.70 -12.44 -31.24
CA LEU A 21 -13.24 -11.14 -30.83
C LEU A 21 -12.51 -10.58 -29.58
N TYR A 22 -12.22 -11.45 -28.62
CA TYR A 22 -11.46 -11.08 -27.42
C TYR A 22 -10.05 -10.59 -27.77
N ASN A 23 -9.33 -11.29 -28.66
CA ASN A 23 -7.99 -10.88 -29.08
C ASN A 23 -8.00 -9.56 -29.88
N THR A 24 -8.99 -9.33 -30.75
CA THR A 24 -9.15 -8.02 -31.41
C THR A 24 -9.49 -6.88 -30.44
N PHE A 25 -10.16 -7.17 -29.32
CA PHE A 25 -10.50 -6.18 -28.31
C PHE A 25 -9.29 -5.81 -27.44
N ILE A 26 -8.45 -6.78 -27.09
CA ILE A 26 -7.22 -6.55 -26.32
C ILE A 26 -6.17 -5.77 -27.12
N GLN A 27 -6.18 -5.86 -28.46
CA GLN A 27 -5.23 -5.13 -29.31
C GLN A 27 -5.58 -3.64 -29.56
N LYS A 28 -6.68 -3.11 -28.99
CA LYS A 28 -7.08 -1.70 -29.17
C LYS A 28 -6.46 -0.74 -28.15
N ASN A 29 -5.74 -1.23 -27.14
CA ASN A 29 -5.26 -0.41 -26.03
C ASN A 29 -3.74 -0.19 -25.96
N ASP A 30 -3.00 -0.41 -27.04
CA ASP A 30 -1.56 -0.12 -27.06
C ASP A 30 -1.09 0.80 -28.20
N VAL A 31 -0.39 1.84 -27.74
CA VAL A 31 0.55 2.75 -28.42
C VAL A 31 -0.02 3.91 -29.26
N LYS A 32 0.19 5.14 -28.76
CA LYS A 32 0.93 6.17 -29.52
C LYS A 32 1.88 6.99 -28.65
N THR A 33 3.16 6.73 -28.86
CA THR A 33 4.31 7.61 -28.64
C THR A 33 4.12 8.95 -29.36
N GLY A 34 4.45 10.06 -28.69
CA GLY A 34 4.49 11.40 -29.29
C GLY A 34 5.19 12.39 -28.35
N ASN A 35 6.28 12.98 -28.84
CA ASN A 35 7.24 13.79 -28.11
C ASN A 35 6.72 15.14 -27.55
N VAL A 36 7.24 15.48 -26.37
CA VAL A 36 7.56 16.80 -25.78
C VAL A 36 6.80 18.03 -26.31
N THR A 37 5.94 18.59 -25.45
CA THR A 37 5.83 20.05 -25.26
C THR A 37 5.27 20.36 -23.87
N LYS A 38 5.98 21.21 -23.13
CA LYS A 38 5.68 21.70 -21.77
C LYS A 38 4.22 22.16 -21.61
N LYS A 39 3.48 21.59 -20.65
CA LYS A 39 2.45 22.31 -19.88
C LYS A 39 2.14 21.61 -18.55
N THR A 40 2.20 22.40 -17.49
CA THR A 40 1.99 22.08 -16.07
C THR A 40 0.59 21.56 -15.77
N THR A 41 0.47 20.44 -15.04
CA THR A 41 -0.69 20.12 -14.17
C THR A 41 -0.31 19.01 -13.18
N ASN A 42 -0.58 19.25 -11.90
CA ASN A 42 -0.16 18.45 -10.74
C ASN A 42 -0.85 17.07 -10.67
N LYS A 43 -0.06 15.99 -10.60
CA LYS A 43 -0.44 14.63 -10.18
C LYS A 43 0.79 13.97 -9.55
N PRO A 44 0.72 13.34 -8.36
CA PRO A 44 1.92 12.89 -7.66
C PRO A 44 2.67 11.84 -8.47
N SER A 45 3.94 12.17 -8.73
CA SER A 45 4.90 11.35 -9.46
C SER A 45 5.18 10.07 -8.66
N VAL A 46 5.20 8.95 -9.36
CA VAL A 46 5.81 7.71 -8.87
C VAL A 46 7.28 8.03 -8.62
N ILE A 47 7.69 8.14 -7.35
CA ILE A 47 9.08 8.35 -6.96
C ILE A 47 9.69 6.96 -6.77
N THR A 48 10.68 6.65 -7.59
CA THR A 48 11.63 5.57 -7.36
C THR A 48 12.53 6.00 -6.21
N THR A 49 12.16 5.60 -4.99
CA THR A 49 12.79 6.04 -3.73
C THR A 49 14.01 5.18 -3.44
N ASP A 50 15.19 5.79 -3.48
CA ASP A 50 16.46 5.22 -3.02
C ASP A 50 16.37 4.92 -1.50
N ASN A 51 17.06 3.89 -1.02
CA ASN A 51 16.96 3.40 0.36
C ASN A 51 17.31 4.45 1.43
N GLN A 52 18.03 5.51 1.06
CA GLN A 52 18.37 6.63 1.96
C GLN A 52 17.25 7.65 2.16
N GLU A 53 16.17 7.60 1.37
CA GLU A 53 15.05 8.51 1.51
C GLU A 53 14.01 8.04 2.55
N ILE A 54 13.90 6.73 2.82
CA ILE A 54 12.82 6.22 3.67
C ILE A 54 12.92 6.69 5.13
N ASP A 55 14.14 6.85 5.65
CA ASP A 55 14.38 7.45 6.97
C ASP A 55 13.80 8.86 7.05
N LYS A 56 14.13 9.70 6.07
CA LYS A 56 13.64 11.09 6.02
C LYS A 56 12.13 11.18 5.85
N LEU A 57 11.56 10.28 5.04
CA LEU A 57 10.11 10.21 4.77
C LEU A 57 9.33 9.72 5.99
N THR A 58 9.89 8.82 6.79
CA THR A 58 9.20 8.25 7.95
C THR A 58 9.42 9.04 9.23
N ARG A 59 10.18 10.14 9.20
CA ARG A 59 10.33 11.04 10.34
C ARG A 59 8.97 11.49 10.86
N GLU A 60 8.83 11.52 12.17
CA GLU A 60 7.60 11.94 12.84
C GLU A 60 7.10 13.31 12.37
N GLU A 61 8.01 14.29 12.28
CA GLU A 61 7.73 15.66 11.83
C GLU A 61 7.21 15.75 10.38
N VAL A 62 7.34 14.67 9.61
CA VAL A 62 6.81 14.55 8.24
C VAL A 62 5.48 13.82 8.24
N VAL A 63 5.42 12.65 8.89
CA VAL A 63 4.28 11.74 8.80
C VAL A 63 3.10 12.23 9.62
N VAL A 64 3.32 12.73 10.83
CA VAL A 64 2.23 13.15 11.73
C VAL A 64 1.43 14.31 11.12
N PRO A 65 2.04 15.41 10.64
CA PRO A 65 1.30 16.48 9.99
C PRO A 65 0.56 16.00 8.73
N TYR A 66 1.18 15.14 7.91
CA TYR A 66 0.53 14.59 6.72
C TYR A 66 -0.75 13.85 7.08
N VAL A 67 -0.72 12.99 8.11
CA VAL A 67 -1.88 12.19 8.51
C VAL A 67 -2.95 13.05 9.17
N LYS A 68 -2.57 14.10 9.93
CA LYS A 68 -3.51 15.11 10.45
C LYS A 68 -4.29 15.78 9.33
N GLU A 69 -3.61 16.17 8.26
CA GLU A 69 -4.21 16.89 7.13
C GLU A 69 -5.03 15.97 6.21
N ASN A 70 -4.52 14.77 5.93
CA ASN A 70 -5.05 13.90 4.87
C ASN A 70 -5.93 12.75 5.40
N GLY A 71 -5.91 12.46 6.69
CA GLY A 71 -6.66 11.35 7.30
C GLY A 71 -6.21 9.96 6.84
N ARG A 72 -5.05 9.85 6.16
CA ARG A 72 -4.49 8.62 5.62
C ARG A 72 -2.97 8.65 5.64
N LEU A 73 -2.37 7.46 5.60
CA LEU A 73 -0.92 7.34 5.46
C LEU A 73 -0.42 7.80 4.08
N PRO A 74 0.82 8.32 4.01
CA PRO A 74 1.55 8.46 2.75
C PRO A 74 1.68 7.12 2.01
N ASP A 75 1.78 7.19 0.67
CA ASP A 75 1.69 6.01 -0.20
C ASP A 75 2.91 5.06 -0.11
N TYR A 76 4.00 5.47 0.56
CA TYR A 76 5.17 4.61 0.82
C TYR A 76 4.97 3.65 2.00
N TYR A 77 3.88 3.78 2.77
CA TYR A 77 3.52 2.79 3.77
C TYR A 77 2.85 1.56 3.15
N ILE A 78 3.19 0.39 3.67
CA ILE A 78 2.66 -0.90 3.24
C ILE A 78 2.31 -1.75 4.47
N THR A 79 1.19 -2.48 4.42
CA THR A 79 0.79 -3.34 5.54
C THR A 79 1.78 -4.49 5.72
N LYS A 80 1.88 -5.02 6.95
CA LYS A 80 2.69 -6.22 7.24
C LYS A 80 2.34 -7.39 6.32
N ARG A 81 1.05 -7.56 5.98
CA ARG A 81 0.60 -8.63 5.07
C ARG A 81 1.17 -8.45 3.67
N GLN A 82 1.04 -7.27 3.09
CA GLN A 82 1.57 -6.97 1.76
C GLN A 82 3.10 -7.11 1.75
N ALA A 83 3.80 -6.58 2.76
CA ALA A 83 5.25 -6.72 2.86
C ALA A 83 5.69 -8.20 2.85
N ARG A 84 5.03 -9.06 3.63
CA ARG A 84 5.32 -10.51 3.65
C ARG A 84 5.06 -11.19 2.29
N GLN A 85 4.04 -10.76 1.55
CA GLN A 85 3.78 -11.28 0.20
C GLN A 85 4.93 -10.98 -0.78
N HIS A 86 5.73 -9.96 -0.51
CA HIS A 86 6.91 -9.59 -1.28
C HIS A 86 8.23 -10.14 -0.68
N GLY A 87 8.16 -11.06 0.29
CA GLY A 87 9.36 -11.70 0.85
C GLY A 87 9.96 -11.02 2.08
N TRP A 88 9.24 -10.07 2.70
CA TRP A 88 9.70 -9.48 3.96
C TRP A 88 9.68 -10.51 5.09
N ILE A 89 10.83 -10.72 5.71
CA ILE A 89 11.05 -11.55 6.89
C ILE A 89 11.51 -10.64 8.02
N ALA A 90 10.62 -10.42 8.99
CA ALA A 90 10.84 -9.43 10.05
C ALA A 90 12.11 -9.70 10.89
N SER A 91 12.46 -10.96 11.12
CA SER A 91 13.67 -11.35 11.87
C SER A 91 14.97 -11.12 11.11
N GLU A 92 14.91 -10.98 9.78
CA GLU A 92 16.07 -10.70 8.93
C GLU A 92 16.26 -9.20 8.70
N GLY A 93 15.29 -8.36 9.07
CA GLY A 93 15.36 -6.92 8.82
C GLY A 93 15.36 -6.55 7.32
N ASN A 94 14.98 -7.47 6.43
CA ASN A 94 15.20 -7.38 5.00
C ASN A 94 14.18 -6.51 4.23
N LEU A 95 13.41 -5.63 4.89
CA LEU A 95 12.30 -4.91 4.24
C LEU A 95 12.79 -4.05 3.08
N CYS A 96 13.86 -3.28 3.28
CA CYS A 96 14.42 -2.43 2.22
C CYS A 96 15.12 -3.22 1.10
N ASP A 97 15.48 -4.48 1.34
CA ASP A 97 16.07 -5.33 0.31
C ASP A 97 14.99 -5.82 -0.66
N VAL A 98 13.83 -6.22 -0.12
CA VAL A 98 12.71 -6.76 -0.92
C VAL A 98 11.73 -5.69 -1.39
N LEU A 99 11.64 -4.57 -0.67
CA LEU A 99 10.75 -3.44 -0.92
C LEU A 99 11.48 -2.10 -0.65
N PRO A 100 12.40 -1.68 -1.54
CA PRO A 100 13.08 -0.39 -1.42
C PRO A 100 12.12 0.78 -1.27
N GLY A 101 12.45 1.71 -0.37
CA GLY A 101 11.64 2.92 -0.15
C GLY A 101 10.27 2.68 0.51
N ARG A 102 10.08 1.56 1.21
CA ARG A 102 8.82 1.24 1.92
C ARG A 102 9.00 1.17 3.42
N ALA A 103 7.92 1.52 4.14
CA ALA A 103 7.83 1.39 5.59
C ALA A 103 6.55 0.65 6.01
N ILE A 104 6.56 0.00 7.17
CA ILE A 104 5.40 -0.76 7.65
C ILE A 104 4.35 0.17 8.23
N GLY A 105 3.09 0.05 7.78
CA GLY A 105 1.99 0.80 8.34
C GLY A 105 0.62 0.48 7.73
N GLY A 106 -0.44 0.88 8.43
CA GLY A 106 -1.83 0.71 8.03
C GLY A 106 -2.48 -0.56 8.59
N ASP A 107 -1.77 -1.36 9.39
CA ASP A 107 -2.37 -2.49 10.11
C ASP A 107 -3.24 -2.00 11.28
N ILE A 108 -4.27 -2.78 11.64
CA ILE A 108 -5.16 -2.48 12.76
C ILE A 108 -4.40 -2.54 14.09
N PHE A 109 -4.43 -1.46 14.85
CA PHE A 109 -4.00 -1.42 16.24
C PHE A 109 -5.18 -1.74 17.16
N THR A 110 -5.14 -2.92 17.78
CA THR A 110 -6.30 -3.44 18.54
C THR A 110 -6.53 -2.77 19.91
N ASN A 111 -5.62 -1.91 20.39
CA ASN A 111 -5.71 -1.24 21.70
C ASN A 111 -6.06 -2.19 22.86
N ARG A 112 -5.48 -3.40 22.88
CA ARG A 112 -5.79 -4.46 23.87
C ARG A 112 -5.54 -4.01 25.30
N GLU A 113 -4.48 -3.23 25.50
CA GLU A 113 -4.09 -2.68 26.81
C GLU A 113 -4.91 -1.46 27.23
N LYS A 114 -5.83 -0.98 26.37
CA LYS A 114 -6.74 0.15 26.63
C LYS A 114 -6.02 1.44 27.06
N ARG A 115 -4.80 1.66 26.56
CA ARG A 115 -4.01 2.87 26.80
C ARG A 115 -4.53 4.07 26.02
N LEU A 116 -5.29 3.84 24.95
CA LEU A 116 -5.91 4.89 24.12
C LEU A 116 -7.43 4.99 24.37
N PRO A 117 -8.05 6.17 24.19
CA PRO A 117 -9.48 6.35 24.38
C PRO A 117 -10.31 5.43 23.49
N ALA A 118 -11.20 4.62 24.08
CA ALA A 118 -12.11 3.75 23.35
C ALA A 118 -13.44 4.47 23.05
N ARG A 119 -14.01 4.20 21.87
CA ARG A 119 -15.35 4.64 21.47
C ARG A 119 -15.98 3.58 20.59
N LYS A 120 -17.30 3.37 20.68
CA LYS A 120 -18.02 2.45 19.80
C LYS A 120 -17.81 2.87 18.34
N GLY A 121 -17.37 1.93 17.51
CA GLY A 121 -17.10 2.15 16.09
C GLY A 121 -15.74 2.78 15.77
N ARG A 122 -14.93 3.14 16.78
CA ARG A 122 -13.57 3.64 16.56
C ARG A 122 -12.63 2.50 16.24
N THR A 123 -11.85 2.67 15.18
CA THR A 123 -10.76 1.77 14.79
C THR A 123 -9.45 2.54 14.84
N TYR A 124 -8.43 1.92 15.41
CA TYR A 124 -7.07 2.45 15.37
C TYR A 124 -6.22 1.67 14.36
N TYR A 125 -5.27 2.38 13.77
CA TYR A 125 -4.25 1.87 12.85
C TYR A 125 -2.87 2.29 13.36
N GLU A 126 -1.83 1.54 13.00
CA GLU A 126 -0.45 1.83 13.37
C GLU A 126 0.44 2.05 12.14
N ALA A 127 1.47 2.87 12.28
CA ALA A 127 2.53 3.06 11.30
C ALA A 127 3.89 3.27 11.97
N ASP A 128 4.94 2.72 11.38
CA ASP A 128 6.32 2.93 11.82
C ASP A 128 6.75 4.38 11.61
N LEU A 129 7.43 4.96 12.58
CA LEU A 129 8.10 6.25 12.47
C LEU A 129 9.62 6.05 12.54
N ASN A 130 10.37 7.02 12.01
CA ASN A 130 11.83 7.10 12.11
C ASN A 130 12.53 5.80 11.62
N TYR A 131 12.00 5.16 10.58
CA TYR A 131 12.46 3.86 10.09
C TYR A 131 13.62 4.02 9.11
N SER A 132 14.77 3.45 9.45
CA SER A 132 16.03 3.60 8.72
C SER A 132 16.56 2.29 8.13
N CYS A 133 15.67 1.47 7.56
CA CYS A 133 15.98 0.13 7.05
C CYS A 133 16.45 -0.86 8.14
N GLY A 134 16.62 -2.13 7.77
CA GLY A 134 16.96 -3.18 8.73
C GLY A 134 15.78 -3.54 9.65
N ASN A 135 16.11 -3.86 10.90
CA ASN A 135 15.11 -4.16 11.92
C ASN A 135 14.27 -2.93 12.26
N ARG A 136 12.96 -3.13 12.45
CA ARG A 136 12.04 -2.08 12.89
C ARG A 136 12.41 -1.60 14.30
N ASN A 137 12.34 -0.30 14.52
CA ASN A 137 12.61 0.36 15.81
C ASN A 137 11.39 0.29 16.76
N ALA A 138 11.36 1.11 17.81
CA ALA A 138 10.28 1.21 18.79
C ALA A 138 9.16 2.21 18.43
N ASP A 139 9.41 3.07 17.43
CA ASP A 139 8.67 4.30 17.22
C ASP A 139 7.45 4.08 16.33
N ARG A 140 6.28 4.48 16.81
CA ARG A 140 5.02 4.25 16.11
C ARG A 140 4.10 5.44 16.25
N MET A 141 3.42 5.77 15.16
CA MET A 141 2.20 6.53 15.19
C MET A 141 1.01 5.56 15.30
N VAL A 142 0.05 5.90 16.16
CA VAL A 142 -1.27 5.26 16.21
C VAL A 142 -2.34 6.30 15.92
N PHE A 143 -3.13 6.08 14.88
CA PHE A 143 -4.17 7.03 14.45
C PHE A 143 -5.53 6.35 14.32
N SER A 144 -6.61 7.07 14.61
CA SER A 144 -7.96 6.55 14.49
C SER A 144 -8.65 6.97 13.20
N ASP A 145 -9.66 6.20 12.81
CA ASP A 145 -10.61 6.54 11.75
C ASP A 145 -11.42 7.82 12.01
N ASP A 146 -11.48 8.27 13.28
CA ASP A 146 -12.12 9.52 13.69
C ASP A 146 -11.13 10.65 14.06
N GLY A 147 -9.87 10.55 13.62
CA GLY A 147 -8.92 11.67 13.60
C GLY A 147 -8.08 11.88 14.86
N LEU A 148 -8.07 10.94 15.81
CA LEU A 148 -7.11 10.97 16.91
C LEU A 148 -5.75 10.48 16.44
N ILE A 149 -4.68 11.08 16.93
CA ILE A 149 -3.30 10.67 16.64
C ILE A 149 -2.50 10.65 17.93
N PHE A 150 -1.74 9.58 18.10
CA PHE A 150 -0.82 9.35 19.21
C PHE A 150 0.52 8.86 18.68
N VAL A 151 1.59 9.15 19.40
CA VAL A 151 2.94 8.64 19.13
C VAL A 151 3.46 7.87 20.34
N THR A 152 4.23 6.83 20.10
CA THR A 152 4.98 6.07 21.10
C THR A 152 6.41 5.88 20.62
N HIS A 153 7.39 5.99 21.52
CA HIS A 153 8.82 5.75 21.27
C HIS A 153 9.35 4.54 22.05
N ASP A 154 8.46 3.77 22.67
CA ASP A 154 8.81 2.76 23.66
C ASP A 154 8.09 1.42 23.44
N HIS A 155 7.77 1.11 22.17
CA HIS A 155 6.99 -0.06 21.79
C HIS A 155 5.62 -0.11 22.48
N TYR A 156 4.84 0.95 22.32
CA TYR A 156 3.45 1.06 22.78
C TYR A 156 3.27 1.12 24.30
N LYS A 157 4.32 1.32 25.11
CA LYS A 157 4.20 1.38 26.58
C LYS A 157 3.57 2.69 27.04
N THR A 158 3.99 3.80 26.45
CA THR A 158 3.42 5.13 26.68
C THR A 158 3.03 5.79 25.36
N PHE A 159 2.10 6.75 25.45
CA PHE A 159 1.56 7.44 24.28
C PHE A 159 1.48 8.94 24.54
N GLU A 160 1.94 9.72 23.57
CA GLU A 160 1.81 11.17 23.52
C GLU A 160 0.75 11.54 22.49
N LYS A 161 -0.23 12.35 22.89
CA LYS A 161 -1.26 12.83 21.98
C LYS A 161 -0.68 13.95 21.12
N GLN A 162 -0.90 13.86 19.81
CA GLN A 162 -0.44 14.83 18.82
C GLN A 162 -1.53 15.83 18.44
#